data_AF-A0A9R0J565-F1
#
_entry.id   AF-A0A9R0J565-F1
#
_cell.length_a   1.000
_cell.length_b   1.000
_cell.length_c   1.000
_cell.angle_alpha   90.00
_cell.angle_beta   90.00
_cell.angle_gamma   90.00
#
_symmetry.space_group_name_H-M   'P 1'
#
loop_
_entity.id
_entity.type
_entity.pdbx_description
1 polymer ?
#
loop_
_entity_poly.entity_id
_entity_poly.type
_entity_poly.pdbx_seq_one_letter_code
_entity_poly.pdbx_strand_id
1 'polypeptide(L)'
;MKVKQVNETLVQAMARCLGLEDNSFLEEYGDSVRVTARINFYPKCPFPELVHASRTHSDASAITILLQDKQVEGLQVLKDDNWFKVPIIPSALFVNVGDQMEIMSNGIFKSAVHRVVANSERERLSLAMFCSPDHEKEIGPLNKLVNENQPRLYKTIKTYGEIFFRYHPKGERPITAMRI
;
A
#
# COMPACT_ATOMS: atom_id res chain seq x y z
N MET A 1 0.52 6.34 -18.52
CA MET A 1 -0.22 7.62 -18.57
C MET A 1 -1.38 7.65 -17.59
N LYS A 2 -2.41 6.78 -17.70
CA LYS A 2 -3.61 6.83 -16.84
C LYS A 2 -3.37 6.51 -15.35
N VAL A 3 -2.60 5.48 -15.00
CA VAL A 3 -2.35 5.11 -13.59
C VAL A 3 -1.60 6.20 -12.82
N LYS A 4 -0.63 6.85 -13.48
CA LYS A 4 0.13 7.96 -12.89
C LYS A 4 -0.81 9.13 -12.55
N GLN A 5 -1.74 9.48 -13.45
CA GLN A 5 -2.74 10.52 -13.23
C GLN A 5 -3.70 10.19 -12.08
N VAL A 6 -4.15 8.93 -11.98
CA VAL A 6 -4.97 8.47 -10.85
C VAL A 6 -4.20 8.59 -9.54
N ASN A 7 -2.95 8.12 -9.50
CA ASN A 7 -2.10 8.27 -8.32
C ASN A 7 -1.91 9.75 -7.95
N GLU A 8 -1.58 10.61 -8.91
CA GLU A 8 -1.41 12.05 -8.68
C GLU A 8 -2.67 12.67 -8.08
N THR A 9 -3.84 12.39 -8.66
CA THR A 9 -5.13 12.87 -8.15
C THR A 9 -5.38 12.43 -6.71
N LEU A 10 -5.10 11.15 -6.40
CA LEU A 10 -5.27 10.60 -5.05
C LEU A 10 -4.31 11.26 -4.05
N VAL A 11 -3.04 11.41 -4.42
CA VAL A 11 -2.01 11.98 -3.54
C VAL A 11 -2.28 13.46 -3.26
N GLN A 12 -2.71 14.23 -4.26
CA GLN A 12 -3.13 15.63 -4.07
C GLN A 12 -4.36 15.71 -3.16
N ALA A 13 -5.36 14.84 -3.36
CA ALA A 13 -6.53 14.80 -2.47
C ALA A 13 -6.13 14.46 -1.02
N MET A 14 -5.19 13.53 -0.82
CA MET A 14 -4.66 13.19 0.49
C MET A 14 -3.93 14.36 1.14
N ALA A 15 -3.15 15.14 0.38
CA ALA A 15 -2.53 16.37 0.88
C ALA A 15 -3.58 17.39 1.35
N ARG A 16 -4.60 17.65 0.53
CA ARG A 16 -5.70 18.56 0.87
C ARG A 16 -6.48 18.12 2.12
N CYS A 17 -6.71 16.82 2.31
CA CYS A 17 -7.34 16.29 3.52
C CYS A 17 -6.56 16.63 4.81
N LEU A 18 -5.26 16.90 4.69
CA LEU A 18 -4.39 17.32 5.80
C LEU A 18 -4.14 18.84 5.84
N GLY A 19 -4.84 19.62 5.01
CA GLY A 19 -4.64 21.08 4.91
C GLY A 19 -3.30 21.46 4.28
N LEU A 20 -2.67 20.56 3.54
CA LEU A 20 -1.40 20.80 2.84
C LEU A 20 -1.65 21.23 1.39
N GLU A 21 -0.64 21.83 0.78
CA GLU A 21 -0.61 22.11 -0.65
C GLU A 21 -0.55 20.79 -1.45
N ASP A 22 -1.21 20.76 -2.60
CA ASP A 22 -1.35 19.59 -3.48
C ASP A 22 -0.05 18.80 -3.72
N ASN A 23 1.06 19.53 -3.88
CA ASN A 23 2.35 18.93 -4.22
C ASN A 23 3.14 18.43 -3.01
N SER A 24 2.67 18.63 -1.77
CA SER A 24 3.44 18.35 -0.56
C SER A 24 3.93 16.89 -0.47
N PHE A 25 3.11 15.93 -0.90
CA PHE A 25 3.54 14.52 -0.98
C PHE A 25 4.18 14.16 -2.33
N LEU A 26 3.85 14.88 -3.41
CA LEU A 26 4.39 14.61 -4.74
C LEU A 26 5.87 15.02 -4.85
N GLU A 27 6.28 16.07 -4.14
CA GLU A 27 7.68 16.49 -4.08
C GLU A 27 8.58 15.39 -3.47
N GLU A 28 8.05 14.61 -2.53
CA GLU A 28 8.72 13.44 -1.95
C GLU A 28 8.84 12.28 -2.95
N TYR A 29 7.99 12.24 -4.00
CA TYR A 29 8.09 11.20 -5.02
C TYR A 29 9.29 11.40 -5.96
N GLY A 30 9.86 12.61 -6.04
CA GLY A 30 10.91 12.97 -6.98
C GLY A 30 10.40 13.30 -8.40
N ASP A 31 11.29 13.27 -9.39
CA ASP A 31 11.00 13.75 -10.75
C ASP A 31 9.90 12.94 -11.46
N SER A 32 9.69 11.69 -11.06
CA SER A 32 8.53 10.92 -11.50
C SER A 32 8.14 9.80 -10.55
N VAL A 33 6.83 9.52 -10.46
CA VAL A 33 6.33 8.33 -9.78
C VAL A 33 6.83 7.05 -10.46
N ARG A 34 7.40 6.15 -9.65
CA ARG A 34 7.69 4.78 -10.06
C ARG A 34 6.41 3.95 -9.94
N VAL A 35 6.03 3.30 -11.05
CA VAL A 35 4.88 2.39 -11.08
C VAL A 35 5.37 0.99 -11.43
N THR A 36 5.14 0.03 -10.53
CA THR A 36 5.40 -1.39 -10.79
C THR A 36 4.06 -2.11 -10.90
N ALA A 37 3.85 -2.85 -11.99
CA ALA A 37 2.66 -3.67 -12.18
C ALA A 37 2.95 -5.13 -11.81
N ARG A 38 2.03 -5.78 -11.09
CA ARG A 38 2.06 -7.21 -10.81
C ARG A 38 0.73 -7.82 -11.22
N ILE A 39 0.79 -8.82 -12.10
CA ILE A 39 -0.35 -9.68 -12.41
C ILE A 39 -0.26 -10.88 -11.46
N ASN A 40 -1.31 -11.11 -10.68
CA ASN A 40 -1.39 -12.26 -9.80
C ASN A 40 -2.43 -13.23 -10.34
N PHE A 41 -2.01 -14.46 -10.62
CA PHE A 41 -2.89 -15.58 -10.93
C PHE A 41 -2.90 -16.55 -9.76
N TYR A 42 -4.07 -16.77 -9.19
CA TYR A 42 -4.27 -17.67 -8.06
C TYR A 42 -5.07 -18.89 -8.55
N PRO A 43 -4.43 -20.06 -8.69
CA PRO A 43 -5.13 -21.27 -9.12
C PRO A 43 -6.11 -21.77 -8.06
N LYS A 44 -6.99 -22.69 -8.46
CA LYS A 44 -7.86 -23.41 -7.53
C LYS A 44 -7.03 -24.16 -6.48
N CYS A 45 -7.46 -24.10 -5.24
CA CYS A 45 -6.81 -24.78 -4.12
C CYS A 45 -7.77 -25.82 -3.51
N PRO A 46 -7.43 -27.12 -3.50
CA PRO A 46 -8.27 -28.15 -2.90
C PRO A 46 -8.47 -28.00 -1.38
N PHE A 47 -7.57 -27.29 -0.71
CA PHE A 47 -7.57 -27.11 0.74
C PHE A 47 -7.46 -25.61 1.12
N PRO A 48 -8.46 -24.79 0.76
CA PRO A 48 -8.36 -23.34 0.86
C PRO A 48 -8.29 -22.82 2.31
N GLU A 49 -8.76 -23.61 3.28
CA GLU A 49 -8.67 -23.30 4.71
C GLU A 49 -7.26 -23.48 5.30
N LEU A 50 -6.37 -24.21 4.61
CA LEU A 50 -5.01 -24.49 5.09
C LEU A 50 -3.98 -23.48 4.59
N VAL A 51 -4.31 -22.69 3.56
CA VAL A 51 -3.36 -21.79 2.89
C VAL A 51 -3.99 -20.46 2.49
N HIS A 52 -3.19 -19.40 2.52
CA HIS A 52 -3.54 -18.15 1.85
C HIS A 52 -2.95 -18.13 0.45
N ALA A 53 -3.74 -17.69 -0.52
CA ALA A 53 -3.27 -17.44 -1.88
C ALA A 53 -2.25 -16.29 -1.94
N SER A 54 -2.35 -15.34 -1.02
CA SER A 54 -1.32 -14.36 -0.71
C SER A 54 -1.22 -14.18 0.80
N ARG A 55 -0.01 -14.36 1.34
CA ARG A 55 0.32 -14.16 2.75
C ARG A 55 -0.10 -12.79 3.28
N THR A 56 -0.33 -12.71 4.59
CA THR A 56 -0.56 -11.43 5.28
C THR A 56 0.64 -10.49 5.13
N HIS A 57 0.40 -9.27 4.65
CA HIS A 57 1.42 -8.23 4.51
C HIS A 57 0.80 -6.82 4.43
N SER A 58 1.64 -5.79 4.54
CA SER A 58 1.36 -4.45 4.04
C SER A 58 2.19 -4.19 2.77
N ASP A 59 1.81 -3.18 2.00
CA ASP A 59 2.53 -2.82 0.78
C ASP A 59 3.70 -1.89 1.08
N ALA A 60 4.82 -2.12 0.40
CA ALA A 60 5.97 -1.23 0.44
C ALA A 60 5.73 0.11 -0.27
N SER A 61 4.68 0.22 -1.08
CA SER A 61 4.41 1.40 -1.91
C SER A 61 3.92 2.58 -1.09
N ALA A 62 3.72 3.73 -1.73
CA ALA A 62 2.94 4.81 -1.13
C ALA A 62 1.45 4.58 -1.35
N ILE A 63 1.05 4.22 -2.58
CA ILE A 63 -0.32 3.88 -2.94
C ILE A 63 -0.32 2.62 -3.81
N THR A 64 -1.24 1.70 -3.54
CA THR A 64 -1.53 0.57 -4.41
C THR A 64 -2.90 0.75 -5.04
N ILE A 65 -2.98 0.58 -6.36
CA ILE A 65 -4.21 0.58 -7.12
C ILE A 65 -4.42 -0.84 -7.67
N LEU A 66 -5.51 -1.48 -7.29
CA LEU A 66 -5.81 -2.86 -7.60
C LEU A 66 -7.06 -2.96 -8.48
N LEU A 67 -6.88 -3.58 -9.65
CA LEU A 67 -7.97 -4.11 -10.43
C LEU A 67 -8.24 -5.55 -9.98
N GLN A 68 -9.38 -5.75 -9.32
CA GLN A 68 -9.81 -7.07 -8.86
C GLN A 68 -10.32 -7.94 -10.01
N ASP A 69 -10.41 -9.24 -9.74
CA ASP A 69 -11.18 -10.16 -10.56
C ASP A 69 -12.63 -9.69 -10.68
N LYS A 70 -13.28 -9.98 -11.80
CA LYS A 70 -14.66 -9.55 -12.06
C LYS A 70 -15.70 -10.40 -11.32
N GLN A 71 -15.35 -11.63 -10.91
CA GLN A 71 -16.29 -12.59 -10.34
C GLN A 71 -15.76 -13.30 -9.10
N VAL A 72 -14.44 -13.36 -8.90
CA VAL A 72 -13.84 -14.17 -7.82
C VAL A 72 -13.25 -13.27 -6.73
N GLU A 73 -13.97 -13.21 -5.61
CA GLU A 73 -13.50 -12.52 -4.41
C GLU A 73 -12.27 -13.23 -3.81
N GLY A 74 -11.54 -12.55 -2.93
CA GLY A 74 -10.43 -13.17 -2.21
C GLY A 74 -9.59 -12.21 -1.40
N LEU A 75 -9.58 -10.92 -1.76
CA LEU A 75 -8.88 -9.91 -0.98
C LEU A 75 -9.58 -9.68 0.37
N GLN A 76 -8.79 -9.70 1.44
CA GLN A 76 -9.21 -9.31 2.78
C GLN A 76 -8.26 -8.27 3.35
N VAL A 77 -8.81 -7.28 4.06
CA VAL A 77 -8.07 -6.23 4.76
C VAL A 77 -8.31 -6.38 6.26
N LEU A 78 -7.25 -6.23 7.04
CA LEU A 78 -7.32 -6.24 8.50
C LEU A 78 -7.65 -4.83 9.01
N LYS A 79 -8.68 -4.71 9.83
CA LYS A 79 -9.06 -3.48 10.52
C LYS A 79 -9.57 -3.84 11.91
N ASP A 80 -9.10 -3.16 12.95
CA ASP A 80 -9.52 -3.38 14.34
C ASP A 80 -9.48 -4.87 14.73
N ASP A 81 -8.37 -5.55 14.40
CA ASP A 81 -8.11 -6.99 14.58
C ASP A 81 -9.09 -7.95 13.87
N ASN A 82 -9.94 -7.43 12.98
CA ASN A 82 -10.91 -8.20 12.22
C ASN A 82 -10.58 -8.19 10.72
N TRP A 83 -10.76 -9.34 10.07
CA TRP A 83 -10.57 -9.48 8.63
C TRP A 83 -11.86 -9.15 7.88
N PHE A 84 -11.81 -8.12 7.03
CA PHE A 84 -12.92 -7.69 6.20
C PHE A 84 -12.68 -8.10 4.75
N LYS A 85 -13.67 -8.75 4.15
CA LYS A 85 -13.69 -9.06 2.73
C LYS A 85 -13.88 -7.77 1.92
N VAL A 86 -13.05 -7.58 0.89
CA VAL A 86 -13.24 -6.48 -0.07
C VAL A 86 -14.19 -6.95 -1.17
N PRO A 87 -15.39 -6.35 -1.31
CA PRO A 87 -16.34 -6.78 -2.32
C PRO A 87 -15.84 -6.44 -3.73
N ILE A 88 -16.32 -7.20 -4.72
CA ILE A 88 -16.16 -6.83 -6.12
C ILE A 88 -17.26 -5.83 -6.48
N ILE A 89 -16.84 -4.62 -6.86
CA ILE A 89 -17.74 -3.58 -7.35
C ILE A 89 -17.45 -3.41 -8.84
N PRO A 90 -18.45 -3.58 -9.74
CA PRO A 90 -18.25 -3.40 -11.17
C PRO A 90 -17.61 -2.05 -11.51
N SER A 91 -16.58 -2.07 -12.35
CA SER A 91 -15.84 -0.89 -12.80
C SER A 91 -15.10 -0.11 -11.71
N ALA A 92 -15.03 -0.64 -10.47
CA ALA A 92 -14.27 -0.02 -9.40
C ALA A 92 -12.82 -0.51 -9.37
N LEU A 93 -11.94 0.38 -8.90
CA LEU A 93 -10.59 0.03 -8.48
C LEU A 93 -10.57 0.01 -6.95
N PHE A 94 -9.90 -0.97 -6.37
CA PHE A 94 -9.57 -0.95 -4.95
C PHE A 94 -8.27 -0.16 -4.77
N VAL A 95 -8.23 0.73 -3.77
CA VAL A 95 -7.04 1.53 -3.46
C VAL A 95 -6.71 1.34 -1.99
N ASN A 96 -5.44 1.10 -1.69
CA ASN A 96 -4.94 1.11 -0.31
C ASN A 96 -3.66 1.93 -0.18
N VAL A 97 -3.50 2.49 1.01
CA VAL A 97 -2.28 3.16 1.46
C VAL A 97 -1.23 2.11 1.79
N GLY A 98 0.00 2.36 1.39
CA GLY A 98 1.17 1.56 1.74
C GLY A 98 2.10 2.26 2.73
N ASP A 99 3.17 1.57 3.09
CA ASP A 99 4.07 1.94 4.18
C ASP A 99 4.77 3.29 3.92
N GLN A 100 5.16 3.61 2.68
CA GLN A 100 5.84 4.88 2.39
C GLN A 100 4.94 6.10 2.64
N MET A 101 3.64 6.00 2.35
CA MET A 101 2.70 7.08 2.61
C MET A 101 2.34 7.19 4.10
N GLU A 102 2.29 6.08 4.83
CA GLU A 102 2.18 6.12 6.29
C GLU A 102 3.38 6.86 6.91
N ILE A 103 4.60 6.58 6.45
CA ILE A 103 5.81 7.29 6.90
C ILE A 103 5.73 8.79 6.59
N MET A 104 5.43 9.17 5.34
CA MET A 104 5.37 10.58 4.93
C MET A 104 4.29 11.37 5.65
N SER A 105 3.14 10.75 5.90
CA SER A 105 2.03 11.36 6.64
C SER A 105 2.21 11.34 8.16
N ASN A 106 3.39 10.96 8.67
CA ASN A 106 3.67 10.81 10.09
C ASN A 106 2.65 9.91 10.81
N GLY A 107 2.21 8.84 10.16
CA GLY A 107 1.28 7.85 10.71
C GLY A 107 -0.19 8.26 10.65
N ILE A 108 -0.56 9.37 10.01
CA ILE A 108 -1.96 9.79 9.89
C ILE A 108 -2.72 8.85 8.96
N PHE A 109 -2.19 8.59 7.76
CA PHE A 109 -2.73 7.54 6.89
C PHE A 109 -2.11 6.19 7.25
N LYS A 110 -2.95 5.18 7.44
CA LYS A 110 -2.49 3.84 7.85
C LYS A 110 -2.31 2.92 6.65
N SER A 111 -1.14 2.32 6.58
CA SER A 111 -0.78 1.25 5.67
C SER A 111 -1.59 0.01 5.98
N ALA A 112 -2.39 -0.42 5.00
CA ALA A 112 -3.36 -1.48 5.17
C ALA A 112 -2.69 -2.86 5.18
N VAL A 113 -2.85 -3.59 6.29
CA VAL A 113 -2.49 -5.01 6.35
C VAL A 113 -3.58 -5.80 5.62
N HIS A 114 -3.18 -6.64 4.69
CA HIS A 114 -4.10 -7.38 3.84
C HIS A 114 -3.56 -8.77 3.47
N ARG A 115 -4.44 -9.64 2.97
CA ARG A 115 -4.12 -10.99 2.48
C ARG A 115 -5.08 -11.38 1.35
N VAL A 116 -4.78 -12.47 0.64
CA VAL A 116 -5.72 -13.07 -0.31
C VAL A 116 -6.01 -14.50 0.13
N VAL A 117 -7.27 -14.84 0.37
CA VAL A 117 -7.70 -16.20 0.70
C VAL A 117 -7.72 -17.08 -0.56
N ALA A 118 -7.45 -18.37 -0.40
CA ALA A 118 -7.53 -19.33 -1.49
C ALA A 118 -9.00 -19.71 -1.78
N ASN A 119 -9.24 -20.24 -2.99
CA ASN A 119 -10.56 -20.63 -3.45
C ASN A 119 -10.49 -22.03 -4.09
N SER A 120 -11.42 -22.93 -3.75
CA SER A 120 -11.47 -24.30 -4.30
C SER A 120 -12.16 -24.40 -5.66
N GLU A 121 -13.08 -23.49 -5.95
CA GLU A 121 -14.02 -23.59 -7.05
C GLU A 121 -13.51 -22.92 -8.33
N ARG A 122 -12.86 -21.76 -8.20
CA ARG A 122 -12.47 -20.88 -9.30
C ARG A 122 -11.09 -20.28 -9.08
N GLU A 123 -10.35 -20.14 -10.17
CA GLU A 123 -9.12 -19.34 -10.20
C GLU A 123 -9.45 -17.85 -10.12
N ARG A 124 -8.50 -17.06 -9.61
CA ARG A 124 -8.64 -15.61 -9.47
C ARG A 124 -7.49 -14.90 -10.19
N LEU A 125 -7.80 -13.87 -10.96
CA LEU A 125 -6.83 -12.99 -11.59
C LEU A 125 -6.93 -11.57 -11.03
N SER A 126 -5.81 -10.91 -10.80
CA SER A 126 -5.80 -9.49 -10.44
C SER A 126 -4.58 -8.76 -10.96
N LEU A 127 -4.71 -7.44 -11.14
CA LEU A 127 -3.61 -6.55 -11.52
C LEU A 127 -3.41 -5.50 -10.43
N ALA A 128 -2.29 -5.60 -9.71
CA ALA A 128 -1.87 -4.61 -8.72
C ALA A 128 -0.87 -3.64 -9.35
N MET A 129 -1.06 -2.34 -9.13
CA MET A 129 -0.17 -1.28 -9.57
C MET A 129 0.34 -0.52 -8.35
N PHE A 130 1.63 -0.69 -8.07
CA PHE A 130 2.31 -0.12 -6.91
C PHE A 130 2.95 1.21 -7.31
N CYS A 131 2.48 2.29 -6.72
CA CYS A 131 3.00 3.64 -6.94
C CYS A 131 3.90 4.04 -5.76
N SER A 132 5.17 4.26 -6.04
CA SER A 132 6.19 4.60 -5.06
C SER A 132 6.95 5.86 -5.45
N PRO A 133 7.47 6.60 -4.46
CA PRO A 133 8.58 7.52 -4.63
C PRO A 133 9.76 6.90 -5.39
N ASP A 134 10.58 7.76 -5.99
CA ASP A 134 11.88 7.39 -6.54
C ASP A 134 12.73 6.68 -5.48
N HIS A 135 13.49 5.67 -5.92
CA HIS A 135 14.37 4.89 -5.05
C HIS A 135 15.49 5.72 -4.44
N GLU A 136 15.95 6.75 -5.16
CA GLU A 136 17.04 7.62 -4.72
C GLU A 136 16.58 8.75 -3.80
N LYS A 137 15.26 8.93 -3.63
CA LYS A 137 14.72 9.90 -2.69
C LYS A 137 14.69 9.34 -1.28
N GLU A 138 15.12 10.18 -0.35
CA GLU A 138 14.80 9.96 1.05
C GLU A 138 13.34 10.28 1.28
N ILE A 139 12.68 9.47 2.11
CA ILE A 139 11.32 9.72 2.57
C ILE A 139 11.32 9.80 4.08
N GLY A 140 10.47 10.66 4.63
CA GLY A 140 10.26 10.78 6.06
C GLY A 140 8.98 11.56 6.35
N PRO A 141 8.58 11.66 7.62
CA PRO A 141 7.47 12.52 8.01
C PRO A 141 7.66 13.94 7.48
N LEU A 142 6.66 14.46 6.76
CA LEU A 142 6.65 15.86 6.33
C LEU A 142 6.72 16.77 7.55
N ASN A 143 7.62 17.74 7.56
CA ASN A 143 7.83 18.64 8.72
C ASN A 143 6.54 19.39 9.10
N LYS A 144 5.68 19.73 8.13
CA LYS A 144 4.36 20.37 8.36
C LYS A 144 3.40 19.50 9.19
N LEU A 145 3.63 18.18 9.28
CA LEU A 145 2.83 17.21 10.03
C LEU A 145 3.46 16.77 11.36
N VAL A 146 4.56 17.42 11.76
CA VAL A 146 5.25 17.17 13.03
C VAL A 146 5.07 18.38 13.93
N ASN A 147 4.54 18.17 15.13
CA ASN A 147 4.37 19.21 16.15
C ASN A 147 4.35 18.59 17.56
N GLU A 148 4.15 19.40 18.60
CA GLU A 148 4.14 18.93 19.99
C GLU A 148 3.08 17.86 20.28
N ASN A 149 1.92 17.93 19.62
CA ASN A 149 0.82 16.96 19.77
C ASN A 149 0.95 15.75 18.84
N GLN A 150 1.77 15.85 17.80
CA GLN A 150 2.05 14.80 16.82
C GLN A 150 3.57 14.75 16.60
N PRO A 151 4.34 14.17 17.55
CA PRO A 151 5.79 14.10 17.42
C PRO A 151 6.18 13.23 16.21
N ARG A 152 7.45 13.32 15.81
CA ARG A 152 7.97 12.52 14.72
C ARG A 152 7.93 11.04 15.10
N LEU A 153 7.17 10.24 14.35
CA LEU A 153 6.99 8.81 14.64
C LEU A 153 7.95 7.90 13.86
N TYR A 154 8.48 8.38 12.74
CA TYR A 154 9.32 7.59 11.83
C TYR A 154 10.63 8.32 11.49
N LYS A 155 11.67 7.53 11.26
CA LYS A 155 12.98 7.98 10.76
C LYS A 155 12.87 8.41 9.30
N THR A 156 13.72 9.34 8.88
CA THR A 156 13.97 9.59 7.46
C THR A 156 14.83 8.45 6.91
N ILE A 157 14.45 7.91 5.76
CA ILE A 157 15.04 6.70 5.19
C ILE A 157 15.22 6.83 3.69
N LYS A 158 16.31 6.25 3.19
CA LYS A 158 16.53 6.01 1.76
C LYS A 158 16.20 4.56 1.43
N THR A 159 15.88 4.26 0.17
CA THR A 159 15.75 2.90 -0.37
C THR A 159 14.78 1.98 0.42
N TYR A 160 13.62 2.48 0.84
CA TYR A 160 12.66 1.70 1.65
C TYR A 160 12.29 0.34 1.05
N GLY A 161 12.25 0.22 -0.29
CA GLY A 161 12.03 -1.06 -0.96
C GLY A 161 13.04 -2.15 -0.56
N GLU A 162 14.31 -1.81 -0.38
CA GLU A 162 15.34 -2.76 0.05
C GLU A 162 15.15 -3.19 1.51
N ILE A 163 14.79 -2.25 2.37
CA ILE A 163 14.41 -2.51 3.76
C ILE A 163 13.23 -3.47 3.76
N PHE A 164 12.19 -3.18 2.98
CA PHE A 164 11.01 -4.03 2.86
C PHE A 164 11.38 -5.47 2.52
N PHE A 165 12.22 -5.70 1.51
CA PHE A 165 12.62 -7.06 1.11
C PHE A 165 13.55 -7.76 2.10
N ARG A 166 14.19 -7.04 3.04
CA ARG A 166 14.99 -7.64 4.13
C ARG A 166 14.12 -8.19 5.26
N TYR A 167 13.02 -7.51 5.57
CA TYR A 167 12.15 -7.86 6.70
C TYR A 167 10.96 -8.73 6.27
N HIS A 168 10.42 -8.51 5.06
CA HIS A 168 9.26 -9.23 4.56
C HIS A 168 9.46 -10.77 4.58
N PRO A 169 10.59 -11.35 4.15
CA PRO A 169 10.78 -12.81 4.23
C PRO A 169 10.72 -13.39 5.65
N LYS A 170 11.00 -12.57 6.66
CA LYS A 170 10.97 -12.96 8.08
C LYS A 170 9.57 -12.93 8.70
N GLY A 171 8.56 -12.47 7.95
CA GLY A 171 7.20 -12.27 8.45
C GLY A 171 7.04 -11.00 9.30
N GLU A 172 8.07 -10.16 9.38
CA GLU A 172 8.05 -8.91 10.13
C GLU A 172 7.46 -7.78 9.28
N ARG A 173 6.76 -6.83 9.93
CA ARG A 173 6.31 -5.60 9.25
C ARG A 173 7.50 -4.63 9.14
N PRO A 174 7.99 -4.32 7.93
CA PRO A 174 9.23 -3.54 7.78
C PRO A 174 9.09 -2.11 8.32
N ILE A 175 7.90 -1.52 8.24
CA ILE A 175 7.60 -0.19 8.79
C ILE A 175 7.84 -0.09 10.30
N THR A 176 7.71 -1.19 11.06
CA THR A 176 7.94 -1.20 12.51
C THR A 176 9.39 -0.86 12.86
N ALA A 177 10.35 -1.31 12.04
CA ALA A 177 11.77 -0.99 12.24
C ALA A 177 12.11 0.49 11.97
N MET A 178 11.23 1.20 11.28
CA MET A 178 11.40 2.62 10.92
C MET A 178 10.87 3.57 11.98
N ARG A 179 10.15 3.06 13.00
CA ARG A 179 9.67 3.89 14.11
C ARG A 179 10.83 4.41 14.97
N ILE A 180 10.62 5.58 15.59
CA ILE A 180 11.50 6.18 16.60
C ILE A 180 11.11 5.66 17.98
#